data_AF-A0A9P4WRQ7-F1
#
_entry.id   AF-A0A9P4WRQ7-F1
#
_cell.length_a   1.000
_cell.length_b   1.000
_cell.length_c   1.000
_cell.angle_alpha   90.00
_cell.angle_beta   90.00
_cell.angle_gamma   90.00
#
_symmetry.space_group_name_H-M   'P 1'
#
loop_
_entity.id
_entity.type
_entity.pdbx_description
1 polymer ?
#
loop_
_entity_poly.entity_id
_entity_poly.type
_entity_poly.pdbx_seq_one_letter_code
_entity_poly.pdbx_strand_id
1 'polypeptide(L)'
;MARSQMSEKLINLTIGLLKPLVHQTPGTSEQEAAMYNNAGMGHGVTMGGFGLPPQFSEEHIGLDMHFGNLDDIATYVNLGVVTSASEYKAASLRWWNAAWSLAREMRLGKEIGTPPPDLYDEHTSENLGRSNTAVDPTEEQREERRRMWWLLYTMDRHLALCYNRPLSFTDVECSGLLQPFDDHVWQSGDFFEDSAQSLPDSTFRRRGPAFECAGHSSIFDFFLPLMTILGEIVDLTHARNHPRFGTKTDWDEYGKEISQRLDAYGQSLQEMQQRTVHENRANTHDPAPSGARLGTSNPMAQESTRHARIVVTYGTYLMHTLHVLLNGKWDPISLLDDNDLWISSQSFVTATGHAVSAAEALNEILELDPDLSFMPFFFGIYLLQGSFLLLLIADKLQGEASPNIVRACEVIVRAHEACIVTLNTEYQQ
;
A
#
# COMPACT_ATOMS: atom_id res chain seq x y z
N MET A 1 4.40 23.20 -16.02
CA MET A 1 3.40 23.46 -17.10
C MET A 1 2.89 22.17 -17.77
N ALA A 2 3.74 21.14 -17.98
CA ALA A 2 3.33 19.85 -18.56
C ALA A 2 2.37 19.01 -17.68
N ARG A 3 2.61 18.96 -16.35
CA ARG A 3 1.75 18.23 -15.39
C ARG A 3 0.29 18.72 -15.41
N SER A 4 0.09 20.03 -15.45
CA SER A 4 -1.25 20.64 -15.52
C SER A 4 -1.98 20.26 -16.82
N GLN A 5 -1.27 20.19 -17.94
CA GLN A 5 -1.87 19.80 -19.23
C GLN A 5 -2.15 18.30 -19.29
N MET A 6 -1.30 17.48 -18.66
CA MET A 6 -1.50 16.04 -18.59
C MET A 6 -2.62 15.67 -17.62
N SER A 7 -2.71 16.33 -16.45
CA SER A 7 -3.82 16.15 -15.52
C SER A 7 -5.15 16.60 -16.14
N GLU A 8 -5.15 17.70 -16.89
CA GLU A 8 -6.32 18.17 -17.64
C GLU A 8 -6.73 17.20 -18.76
N LYS A 9 -5.77 16.57 -19.45
CA LYS A 9 -6.07 15.52 -20.44
C LYS A 9 -6.63 14.26 -19.78
N LEU A 10 -6.02 13.83 -18.68
CA LEU A 10 -6.46 12.64 -17.95
C LEU A 10 -7.84 12.83 -17.34
N ILE A 11 -8.15 13.99 -16.73
CA ILE A 11 -9.49 14.24 -16.18
C ILE A 11 -10.55 14.29 -17.27
N ASN A 12 -10.25 14.88 -18.43
CA ASN A 12 -11.16 14.89 -19.57
C ASN A 12 -11.37 13.48 -20.15
N LEU A 13 -10.33 12.66 -20.19
CA LEU A 13 -10.42 11.25 -20.61
C LEU A 13 -11.30 10.45 -19.64
N THR A 14 -11.09 10.59 -18.33
CA THR A 14 -11.89 9.92 -17.29
C THR A 14 -13.35 10.33 -17.35
N ILE A 15 -13.65 11.63 -17.53
CA ILE A 15 -15.02 12.11 -17.77
C ILE A 15 -15.61 11.52 -19.05
N GLY A 16 -14.81 11.36 -20.10
CA GLY A 16 -15.22 10.71 -21.34
C GLY A 16 -15.57 9.23 -21.18
N LEU A 17 -14.77 8.49 -20.40
CA LEU A 17 -14.96 7.07 -20.13
C LEU A 17 -16.10 6.77 -19.15
N LEU A 18 -16.44 7.73 -18.28
CA LEU A 18 -17.56 7.64 -17.34
C LEU A 18 -18.93 7.99 -17.97
N LYS A 19 -18.97 8.45 -19.23
CA LYS A 19 -20.24 8.63 -19.94
C LYS A 19 -20.82 7.26 -20.30
N PRO A 20 -22.10 6.97 -19.98
CA PRO A 20 -22.68 5.66 -20.20
C PRO A 20 -22.67 5.30 -21.69
N LEU A 21 -22.08 4.15 -22.02
CA LEU A 21 -22.13 3.55 -23.34
C LEU A 21 -23.58 3.13 -23.61
N VAL A 22 -24.36 4.02 -24.22
CA VAL A 22 -25.70 3.70 -24.73
C VAL A 22 -25.54 2.69 -25.85
N HIS A 23 -25.86 1.42 -25.58
CA HIS A 23 -25.99 0.38 -26.59
C HIS A 23 -26.99 0.82 -27.66
N GLN A 24 -26.52 1.02 -28.90
CA GLN A 24 -27.37 0.92 -30.07
C GLN A 24 -27.26 -0.51 -30.60
N THR A 25 -28.25 -1.33 -30.29
CA THR A 25 -28.49 -2.61 -30.97
C THR A 25 -29.28 -2.37 -32.25
N PRO A 26 -28.87 -2.97 -33.38
CA PRO A 26 -29.85 -3.38 -34.38
C PRO A 26 -29.76 -4.89 -34.70
N GLY A 27 -30.80 -5.62 -34.29
CA GLY A 27 -31.55 -6.62 -35.06
C GLY A 27 -30.87 -7.85 -35.70
N THR A 28 -31.19 -9.04 -35.14
CA THR A 28 -31.60 -10.33 -35.78
C THR A 28 -30.71 -10.95 -36.88
N SER A 29 -30.31 -12.23 -36.88
CA SER A 29 -31.08 -13.47 -36.62
C SER A 29 -30.16 -14.71 -36.41
N GLU A 30 -30.60 -15.60 -35.50
CA GLU A 30 -30.51 -17.08 -35.47
C GLU A 30 -29.36 -17.83 -36.21
N GLN A 31 -28.57 -18.63 -35.48
CA GLN A 31 -28.58 -20.12 -35.52
C GLN A 31 -27.42 -20.77 -34.70
N GLU A 32 -27.84 -21.63 -33.75
CA GLU A 32 -27.27 -22.92 -33.29
C GLU A 32 -25.77 -23.01 -32.89
N ALA A 33 -25.43 -23.19 -31.61
CA ALA A 33 -25.49 -24.43 -30.78
C ALA A 33 -24.45 -25.50 -31.15
N ALA A 34 -23.46 -25.73 -30.27
CA ALA A 34 -23.16 -27.04 -29.63
C ALA A 34 -21.74 -27.13 -29.03
N MET A 35 -21.71 -27.31 -27.70
CA MET A 35 -20.92 -28.32 -26.94
C MET A 35 -19.38 -28.40 -27.09
N TYR A 36 -18.63 -28.28 -25.97
CA TYR A 36 -18.21 -29.44 -25.15
C TYR A 36 -17.22 -29.07 -24.02
N ASN A 37 -17.59 -29.53 -22.82
CA ASN A 37 -16.85 -29.99 -21.64
C ASN A 37 -15.47 -29.45 -21.21
N ASN A 38 -15.49 -29.08 -19.93
CA ASN A 38 -14.39 -29.02 -18.98
C ASN A 38 -14.21 -30.39 -18.30
N ALA A 39 -13.03 -31.01 -18.39
CA ALA A 39 -12.48 -31.97 -17.41
C ALA A 39 -11.07 -32.45 -17.81
N GLY A 40 -10.09 -32.35 -16.91
CA GLY A 40 -8.93 -33.25 -16.87
C GLY A 40 -7.54 -32.63 -16.79
N MET A 41 -7.08 -32.44 -15.55
CA MET A 41 -5.73 -32.75 -15.02
C MET A 41 -4.46 -32.19 -15.71
N GLY A 42 -3.77 -31.35 -14.93
CA GLY A 42 -2.32 -31.18 -14.79
C GLY A 42 -1.37 -31.63 -15.89
N HIS A 43 -0.57 -30.69 -16.38
CA HIS A 43 0.89 -30.77 -16.60
C HIS A 43 1.41 -29.34 -16.80
N GLY A 44 2.60 -29.03 -16.28
CA GLY A 44 3.20 -27.70 -16.34
C GLY A 44 3.28 -27.16 -17.75
N VAL A 45 2.86 -25.90 -17.94
CA VAL A 45 2.94 -25.20 -19.22
C VAL A 45 3.92 -24.05 -19.05
N THR A 46 5.09 -24.22 -19.65
CA THR A 46 6.05 -23.15 -19.93
C THR A 46 5.35 -22.09 -20.79
N MET A 47 5.25 -20.85 -20.29
CA MET A 47 4.57 -19.75 -21.00
C MET A 47 5.50 -19.16 -22.07
N GLY A 48 5.74 -19.94 -23.13
CA GLY A 48 6.14 -19.44 -24.43
C GLY A 48 4.88 -19.37 -25.30
N GLY A 49 4.27 -18.19 -25.42
CA GLY A 49 2.96 -18.11 -26.07
C GLY A 49 2.31 -16.74 -26.10
N PHE A 50 3.07 -15.67 -26.36
CA PHE A 50 2.51 -14.49 -27.04
C PHE A 50 3.23 -14.36 -28.37
N GLY A 51 2.53 -14.74 -29.45
CA GLY A 51 3.06 -14.75 -30.80
C GLY A 51 3.35 -13.35 -31.33
N LEU A 52 4.62 -13.06 -31.58
CA LEU A 52 5.07 -12.02 -32.49
C LEU A 52 5.35 -12.67 -33.87
N PRO A 53 5.03 -12.00 -35.00
CA PRO A 53 5.34 -12.53 -36.32
C PRO A 53 6.86 -12.65 -36.52
N PRO A 54 7.37 -13.75 -37.09
CA PRO A 54 8.81 -14.00 -37.19
C PRO A 54 9.34 -13.45 -38.51
N GLN A 55 9.67 -12.16 -38.56
CA GLN A 55 10.77 -11.66 -39.40
C GLN A 55 11.07 -10.19 -39.12
N PHE A 56 12.05 -9.96 -38.25
CA PHE A 56 12.88 -8.77 -38.29
C PHE A 56 14.33 -9.21 -38.12
N SER A 57 15.05 -9.11 -39.23
CA SER A 57 16.48 -9.33 -39.37
C SER A 57 17.28 -8.39 -38.47
N GLU A 58 18.27 -8.95 -37.79
CA GLU A 58 19.32 -8.27 -37.03
C GLU A 58 20.15 -7.34 -37.92
N GLU A 59 19.69 -6.12 -38.25
CA GLU A 59 20.59 -5.10 -38.81
C GLU A 59 20.12 -3.64 -38.78
N HIS A 60 19.00 -3.31 -38.11
CA HIS A 60 18.58 -1.92 -37.91
C HIS A 60 18.31 -1.61 -36.44
N ILE A 61 19.35 -1.67 -35.60
CA ILE A 61 19.33 -1.13 -34.24
C ILE A 61 19.74 0.34 -34.32
N GLY A 62 18.76 1.19 -34.59
CA GLY A 62 18.94 2.63 -34.67
C GLY A 62 17.64 3.35 -34.35
N LEU A 63 17.51 3.73 -33.06
CA LEU A 63 16.61 4.74 -32.51
C LEU A 63 15.11 4.37 -32.44
N ASP A 64 14.54 4.58 -31.24
CA ASP A 64 13.12 4.49 -30.85
C ASP A 64 12.51 3.13 -30.49
N MET A 65 13.24 2.31 -29.72
CA MET A 65 12.63 1.28 -28.86
C MET A 65 12.69 1.69 -27.38
N HIS A 66 11.82 2.59 -26.94
CA HIS A 66 11.49 2.77 -25.52
C HIS A 66 10.58 1.62 -25.07
N PHE A 67 11.14 0.43 -24.86
CA PHE A 67 10.44 -0.64 -24.13
C PHE A 67 10.46 -0.26 -22.64
N GLY A 68 9.30 0.07 -22.08
CA GLY A 68 9.08 0.31 -20.65
C GLY A 68 9.32 1.75 -20.20
N ASN A 69 8.29 2.60 -20.26
CA ASN A 69 8.28 3.84 -19.49
C ASN A 69 7.63 3.60 -18.12
N LEU A 70 7.91 4.48 -17.14
CA LEU A 70 7.26 4.44 -15.82
C LEU A 70 5.73 4.43 -15.92
N ASP A 71 5.18 5.04 -16.97
CA ASP A 71 3.76 5.03 -17.32
C ASP A 71 3.20 3.63 -17.59
N ASP A 72 3.99 2.71 -18.15
CA ASP A 72 3.56 1.32 -18.40
C ASP A 72 3.38 0.58 -17.08
N ILE A 73 4.32 0.77 -16.14
CA ILE A 73 4.21 0.23 -14.78
C ILE A 73 2.97 0.82 -14.10
N ALA A 74 2.79 2.14 -14.16
CA ALA A 74 1.60 2.80 -13.61
C ALA A 74 0.31 2.26 -14.23
N THR A 75 0.31 2.00 -15.53
CA THR A 75 -0.83 1.41 -16.25
C THR A 75 -1.14 0.01 -15.74
N TYR A 76 -0.14 -0.85 -15.59
CA TYR A 76 -0.33 -2.20 -15.03
C TYR A 76 -0.79 -2.17 -13.57
N VAL A 77 -0.26 -1.26 -12.75
CA VAL A 77 -0.74 -1.03 -11.38
C VAL A 77 -2.22 -0.66 -11.38
N ASN A 78 -2.62 0.33 -12.20
CA ASN A 78 -4.01 0.76 -12.30
C ASN A 78 -4.93 -0.37 -12.77
N LEU A 79 -4.52 -1.13 -13.80
CA LEU A 79 -5.26 -2.32 -14.24
C LEU A 79 -5.35 -3.37 -13.14
N GLY A 80 -4.28 -3.60 -12.38
CA GLY A 80 -4.26 -4.49 -11.22
C GLY A 80 -5.26 -4.07 -10.15
N VAL A 81 -5.30 -2.79 -9.80
CA VAL A 81 -6.27 -2.23 -8.84
C VAL A 81 -7.70 -2.38 -9.35
N VAL A 82 -8.00 -1.91 -10.56
CA VAL A 82 -9.37 -1.94 -11.11
C VAL A 82 -9.88 -3.37 -11.30
N THR A 83 -9.05 -4.28 -11.83
CA THR A 83 -9.45 -5.68 -12.01
C THR A 83 -9.52 -6.44 -10.69
N SER A 84 -8.81 -6.02 -9.64
CA SER A 84 -8.96 -6.60 -8.31
C SER A 84 -10.33 -6.34 -7.68
N ALA A 85 -10.99 -5.24 -8.08
CA ALA A 85 -12.36 -4.94 -7.68
C ALA A 85 -13.44 -5.73 -8.46
N SER A 86 -13.03 -6.58 -9.41
CA SER A 86 -13.94 -7.43 -10.21
C SER A 86 -13.90 -8.89 -9.78
N GLU A 87 -14.84 -9.70 -10.29
CA GLU A 87 -14.86 -11.17 -10.10
C GLU A 87 -13.58 -11.87 -10.63
N TYR A 88 -12.82 -11.22 -11.52
CA TYR A 88 -11.64 -11.78 -12.17
C TYR A 88 -10.35 -11.62 -11.34
N LYS A 89 -10.37 -12.09 -10.09
CA LYS A 89 -9.24 -11.99 -9.13
C LYS A 89 -7.92 -12.56 -9.66
N ALA A 90 -7.95 -13.60 -10.49
CA ALA A 90 -6.75 -14.16 -11.10
C ALA A 90 -6.14 -13.25 -12.19
N ALA A 91 -6.96 -12.41 -12.83
CA ALA A 91 -6.50 -11.47 -13.85
C ALA A 91 -5.73 -10.30 -13.21
N SER A 92 -6.15 -9.81 -12.03
CA SER A 92 -5.45 -8.74 -11.32
C SER A 92 -4.01 -9.10 -10.99
N LEU A 93 -3.77 -10.34 -10.51
CA LEU A 93 -2.43 -10.84 -10.21
C LEU A 93 -1.51 -10.88 -11.44
N ARG A 94 -2.05 -11.07 -12.65
CA ARG A 94 -1.25 -11.01 -13.89
C ARG A 94 -0.72 -9.61 -14.13
N TRP A 95 -1.55 -8.59 -13.91
CA TRP A 95 -1.15 -7.19 -14.04
C TRP A 95 -0.12 -6.79 -12.99
N TRP A 96 -0.30 -7.20 -11.73
CA TRP A 96 0.70 -6.99 -10.68
C TRP A 96 2.05 -7.65 -11.01
N ASN A 97 2.03 -8.89 -11.50
CA ASN A 97 3.24 -9.59 -11.93
C ASN A 97 3.95 -8.88 -13.10
N ALA A 98 3.20 -8.35 -14.07
CA ALA A 98 3.76 -7.55 -15.16
C ALA A 98 4.41 -6.26 -14.63
N ALA A 99 3.73 -5.54 -13.72
CA ALA A 99 4.25 -4.33 -13.09
C ALA A 99 5.56 -4.59 -12.32
N TRP A 100 5.60 -5.63 -11.49
CA TRP A 100 6.80 -6.01 -10.74
C TRP A 100 7.97 -6.40 -11.63
N SER A 101 7.70 -7.19 -12.66
CA SER A 101 8.72 -7.65 -13.60
C SER A 101 9.35 -6.47 -14.33
N LEU A 102 8.53 -5.55 -14.84
CA LEU A 102 9.00 -4.36 -15.54
C LEU A 102 9.73 -3.41 -14.59
N ALA A 103 9.24 -3.19 -13.37
CA ALA A 103 9.91 -2.34 -12.38
C ALA A 103 11.30 -2.87 -11.99
N ARG A 104 11.46 -4.20 -11.91
CA ARG A 104 12.75 -4.85 -11.66
C ARG A 104 13.69 -4.75 -12.85
N GLU A 105 13.18 -4.94 -14.06
CA GLU A 105 13.94 -4.75 -15.30
C GLU A 105 14.48 -3.31 -15.40
N MET A 106 13.63 -2.33 -15.07
CA MET A 106 14.00 -0.91 -14.99
C MET A 106 14.84 -0.54 -13.76
N ARG A 107 15.07 -1.49 -12.83
CA ARG A 107 15.82 -1.31 -11.58
C ARG A 107 15.33 -0.14 -10.73
N LEU A 108 14.02 0.02 -10.58
CA LEU A 108 13.45 1.14 -9.79
C LEU A 108 13.88 1.08 -8.31
N GLY A 109 14.14 -0.10 -7.76
CA GLY A 109 14.59 -0.29 -6.37
C GLY A 109 16.01 0.21 -6.07
N LYS A 110 16.75 0.71 -7.06
CA LYS A 110 18.08 1.29 -6.87
C LYS A 110 18.04 2.79 -7.06
N GLU A 111 18.63 3.49 -6.11
CA GLU A 111 18.82 4.93 -6.19
C GLU A 111 19.71 5.27 -7.41
N ILE A 112 19.26 6.20 -8.25
CA ILE A 112 20.06 6.68 -9.39
C ILE A 112 21.02 7.74 -8.86
N GLY A 113 22.31 7.43 -8.84
CA GLY A 113 23.35 8.36 -8.37
C GLY A 113 23.32 9.69 -9.12
N THR A 114 23.62 10.77 -8.41
CA THR A 114 23.97 12.04 -9.04
C THR A 114 25.45 12.04 -9.43
N PRO A 115 25.82 12.49 -10.65
CA PRO A 115 27.21 12.77 -10.93
C PRO A 115 27.72 13.84 -9.96
N PRO A 116 28.99 13.78 -9.53
CA PRO A 116 29.58 14.82 -8.70
C PRO A 116 29.40 16.19 -9.39
N PRO A 117 29.21 17.29 -8.64
CA PRO A 117 29.31 18.61 -9.24
C PRO A 117 30.69 18.72 -9.88
N ASP A 118 30.74 18.96 -11.19
CA ASP A 118 32.00 19.17 -11.90
C ASP A 118 32.77 20.28 -11.16
N LEU A 119 33.87 19.89 -10.51
CA LEU A 119 34.83 20.85 -9.97
C LEU A 119 35.41 21.56 -11.19
N TYR A 120 34.97 22.80 -11.42
CA TYR A 120 35.43 23.69 -12.48
C TYR A 120 36.91 23.50 -12.81
N ASP A 121 37.19 22.78 -13.91
CA ASP A 121 38.50 22.84 -14.56
C ASP A 121 38.31 23.61 -15.85
N GLU A 122 38.51 24.93 -15.78
CA GLU A 122 38.28 25.90 -16.85
C GLU A 122 39.31 25.79 -18.00
N HIS A 123 40.10 24.72 -18.06
CA HIS A 123 41.16 24.58 -19.05
C HIS A 123 41.33 23.15 -19.56
N THR A 124 40.43 22.66 -20.42
CA THR A 124 40.90 21.88 -21.58
C THR A 124 39.94 21.91 -22.76
N SER A 125 40.49 22.45 -23.84
CA SER A 125 39.93 22.60 -25.18
C SER A 125 39.61 21.25 -25.85
N GLU A 126 38.46 21.22 -26.52
CA GLU A 126 38.19 20.58 -27.81
C GLU A 126 38.85 19.23 -28.10
N ASN A 127 38.22 18.13 -27.65
CA ASN A 127 37.95 16.93 -28.47
C ASN A 127 37.54 15.75 -27.58
N LEU A 128 36.24 15.50 -27.47
CA LEU A 128 35.73 14.14 -27.33
C LEU A 128 34.34 14.08 -27.95
N GLY A 129 34.29 13.52 -29.15
CA GLY A 129 33.06 13.24 -29.86
C GLY A 129 32.16 12.35 -29.03
N ARG A 130 30.92 12.81 -28.87
CA ARG A 130 29.72 11.97 -28.95
C ARG A 130 29.72 10.78 -27.98
N SER A 131 29.86 11.07 -26.68
CA SER A 131 29.30 10.18 -25.66
C SER A 131 27.80 10.46 -25.58
N ASN A 132 26.99 9.41 -25.71
CA ASN A 132 25.53 9.47 -25.64
C ASN A 132 25.09 10.35 -24.47
N THR A 133 24.48 11.51 -24.76
CA THR A 133 23.81 12.33 -23.77
C THR A 133 22.53 11.62 -23.34
N ALA A 134 22.67 10.57 -22.51
CA ALA A 134 21.58 10.18 -21.65
C ALA A 134 21.37 11.38 -20.73
N VAL A 135 20.29 12.13 -20.96
CA VAL A 135 19.91 13.26 -20.11
C VAL A 135 19.82 12.71 -18.69
N ASP A 136 20.62 13.26 -17.78
CA ASP A 136 20.55 12.86 -16.37
C ASP A 136 19.12 13.08 -15.88
N PRO A 137 18.52 12.09 -15.20
CA PRO A 137 17.14 12.21 -14.78
C PRO A 137 16.99 13.38 -13.82
N THR A 138 15.89 14.12 -13.96
CA THR A 138 15.54 15.18 -13.02
C THR A 138 15.24 14.59 -11.64
N GLU A 139 15.31 15.39 -10.58
CA GLU A 139 14.93 14.91 -9.24
C GLU A 139 13.44 14.50 -9.18
N GLU A 140 12.60 15.14 -10.00
CA GLU A 140 11.20 14.73 -10.21
C GLU A 140 11.11 13.30 -10.74
N GLN A 141 11.85 12.98 -11.81
CA GLN A 141 11.86 11.61 -12.38
C GLN A 141 12.43 10.58 -11.40
N ARG A 142 13.45 10.94 -10.60
CA ARG A 142 13.94 10.06 -9.53
C ARG A 142 12.85 9.80 -8.48
N GLU A 143 12.09 10.84 -8.13
CA GLU A 143 11.02 10.75 -7.15
C GLU A 143 9.84 9.90 -7.62
N GLU A 144 9.41 10.05 -8.87
CA GLU A 144 8.34 9.22 -9.45
C GLU A 144 8.72 7.74 -9.43
N ARG A 145 9.99 7.42 -9.74
CA ARG A 145 10.53 6.05 -9.67
C ARG A 145 10.51 5.50 -8.24
N ARG A 146 10.92 6.30 -7.25
CA ARG A 146 10.88 5.90 -5.83
C ARG A 146 9.45 5.62 -5.38
N ARG A 147 8.52 6.54 -5.65
CA ARG A 147 7.10 6.39 -5.32
C ARG A 147 6.49 5.14 -5.95
N MET A 148 6.80 4.87 -7.22
CA MET A 148 6.32 3.66 -7.90
C MET A 148 6.84 2.39 -7.25
N TRP A 149 8.13 2.34 -6.91
CA TRP A 149 8.71 1.17 -6.23
C TRP A 149 8.11 0.96 -4.84
N TRP A 150 7.96 2.02 -4.04
CA TRP A 150 7.35 1.94 -2.70
C TRP A 150 5.87 1.58 -2.73
N LEU A 151 5.14 2.01 -3.76
CA LEU A 151 3.77 1.54 -4.01
C LEU A 151 3.76 0.04 -4.31
N LEU A 152 4.61 -0.44 -5.21
CA LEU A 152 4.70 -1.88 -5.52
C LEU A 152 5.12 -2.72 -4.32
N TYR A 153 6.03 -2.22 -3.49
CA TYR A 153 6.42 -2.83 -2.21
C TYR A 153 5.23 -2.96 -1.27
N THR A 154 4.49 -1.88 -1.05
CA THR A 154 3.27 -1.84 -0.22
C THR A 154 2.22 -2.84 -0.74
N MET A 155 2.01 -2.87 -2.05
CA MET A 155 1.05 -3.77 -2.69
C MET A 155 1.45 -5.24 -2.61
N ASP A 156 2.74 -5.55 -2.69
CA ASP A 156 3.22 -6.93 -2.54
C ASP A 156 2.85 -7.53 -1.19
N ARG A 157 3.02 -6.77 -0.08
CA ARG A 157 2.65 -7.24 1.27
C ARG A 157 1.14 -7.32 1.44
N HIS A 158 0.40 -6.33 0.96
CA HIS A 158 -1.06 -6.36 0.96
C HIS A 158 -1.61 -7.60 0.21
N LEU A 159 -1.12 -7.86 -1.01
CA LEU A 159 -1.54 -9.01 -1.81
C LEU A 159 -1.05 -10.34 -1.21
N ALA A 160 0.10 -10.36 -0.54
CA ALA A 160 0.58 -11.53 0.20
C ALA A 160 -0.41 -11.96 1.28
N LEU A 161 -0.97 -11.00 2.02
CA LEU A 161 -2.05 -11.24 2.97
C LEU A 161 -3.33 -11.70 2.26
N CYS A 162 -3.78 -10.98 1.21
CA CYS A 162 -5.03 -11.30 0.51
C CYS A 162 -5.07 -12.72 -0.08
N TYR A 163 -3.94 -13.20 -0.59
CA TYR A 163 -3.86 -14.46 -1.33
C TYR A 163 -3.06 -15.54 -0.59
N ASN A 164 -2.65 -15.30 0.66
CA ASN A 164 -1.81 -16.19 1.45
C ASN A 164 -0.59 -16.72 0.65
N ARG A 165 0.17 -15.81 0.05
CA ARG A 165 1.32 -16.13 -0.82
C ARG A 165 2.62 -15.58 -0.23
N PRO A 166 3.78 -16.13 -0.59
CA PRO A 166 5.08 -15.53 -0.26
C PRO A 166 5.24 -14.15 -0.88
N LEU A 167 6.08 -13.33 -0.24
CA LEU A 167 6.46 -12.01 -0.73
C LEU A 167 7.24 -12.12 -2.05
N SER A 168 6.99 -11.19 -2.97
CA SER A 168 7.78 -11.08 -4.18
C SER A 168 9.01 -10.21 -3.95
N PHE A 169 8.91 -9.19 -3.10
CA PHE A 169 9.97 -8.22 -2.79
C PHE A 169 10.60 -8.55 -1.46
N THR A 170 11.93 -8.45 -1.39
CA THR A 170 12.66 -8.51 -0.14
C THR A 170 12.99 -7.11 0.36
N ASP A 171 13.07 -6.94 1.68
CA ASP A 171 13.41 -5.65 2.28
C ASP A 171 14.83 -5.19 1.90
N VAL A 172 15.74 -6.14 1.67
CA VAL A 172 17.11 -5.85 1.26
C VAL A 172 17.18 -5.16 -0.11
N GLU A 173 16.23 -5.45 -1.02
CA GLU A 173 16.12 -4.75 -2.31
C GLU A 173 15.85 -3.25 -2.14
N CYS A 174 15.23 -2.85 -1.03
CA CYS A 174 14.88 -1.46 -0.74
C CYS A 174 15.92 -0.73 0.13
N SER A 175 16.86 -1.44 0.75
CA SER A 175 17.77 -0.91 1.79
C SER A 175 18.53 0.37 1.40
N GLY A 176 18.90 0.51 0.12
CA GLY A 176 19.59 1.69 -0.40
C GLY A 176 18.68 2.79 -0.95
N LEU A 177 17.38 2.55 -1.07
CA LEU A 177 16.42 3.46 -1.71
C LEU A 177 15.92 4.50 -0.70
N LEU A 178 15.84 5.77 -1.12
CA LEU A 178 15.23 6.82 -0.28
C LEU A 178 13.71 6.60 -0.15
N GLN A 179 13.15 6.84 1.03
CA GLN A 179 11.69 6.84 1.24
C GLN A 179 11.03 8.00 0.50
N PRO A 180 9.76 7.93 0.06
CA PRO A 180 9.12 9.01 -0.69
C PRO A 180 9.11 10.34 0.07
N PHE A 181 9.06 11.46 -0.66
CA PHE A 181 8.83 12.76 -0.04
C PHE A 181 7.39 12.87 0.47
N ASP A 182 7.21 13.74 1.46
CA ASP A 182 5.90 14.24 1.88
C ASP A 182 5.06 14.66 0.65
N ASP A 183 3.76 14.32 0.65
CA ASP A 183 2.89 14.58 -0.49
C ASP A 183 2.65 16.07 -0.72
N HIS A 184 2.65 16.93 0.31
CA HIS A 184 2.54 18.38 0.10
C HIS A 184 3.76 18.94 -0.62
N VAL A 185 4.96 18.49 -0.24
CA VAL A 185 6.22 18.90 -0.90
C VAL A 185 6.24 18.43 -2.35
N TRP A 186 5.78 17.21 -2.61
CA TRP A 186 5.65 16.69 -3.97
C TRP A 186 4.61 17.42 -4.82
N GLN A 187 3.46 17.74 -4.22
CA GLN A 187 2.36 18.38 -4.91
C GLN A 187 2.62 19.87 -5.17
N SER A 188 3.41 20.56 -4.34
CA SER A 188 3.78 21.97 -4.57
C SER A 188 4.49 22.15 -5.92
N GLY A 189 5.20 21.11 -6.37
CA GLY A 189 5.94 21.16 -7.62
C GLY A 189 7.11 22.14 -7.57
N ASP A 190 7.57 22.49 -6.37
CA ASP A 190 8.85 23.16 -6.19
C ASP A 190 9.92 22.16 -6.59
N PHE A 191 10.28 22.21 -7.87
CA PHE A 191 11.26 21.31 -8.47
C PHE A 191 12.55 21.42 -7.68
N PHE A 192 12.97 20.32 -7.05
CA PHE A 192 14.25 20.27 -6.36
C PHE A 192 15.36 20.54 -7.40
N GLU A 193 15.86 21.78 -7.45
CA GLU A 193 16.99 22.15 -8.31
C GLU A 193 18.24 21.34 -7.91
N ASP A 194 18.35 21.03 -6.62
CA ASP A 194 19.36 20.15 -6.04
C ASP A 194 18.81 18.73 -5.84
N SER A 195 19.65 17.70 -5.99
CA SER A 195 19.19 16.33 -5.74
C SER A 195 18.92 16.07 -4.26
N ALA A 196 17.94 15.21 -3.96
CA ALA A 196 17.72 14.75 -2.59
C ALA A 196 18.95 14.02 -2.00
N GLN A 197 19.91 13.60 -2.85
CA GLN A 197 21.17 12.99 -2.44
C GLN A 197 22.25 14.01 -2.07
N SER A 198 22.15 15.26 -2.52
CA SER A 198 23.12 16.33 -2.23
C SER A 198 22.77 17.11 -0.97
N LEU A 199 21.61 16.85 -0.36
CA LEU A 199 21.25 17.41 0.94
C LEU A 199 22.19 16.82 2.01
N PRO A 200 22.95 17.66 2.74
CA PRO A 200 24.04 17.22 3.61
C PRO A 200 23.57 16.50 4.88
N ASP A 201 22.27 16.49 5.16
CA ASP A 201 21.76 16.01 6.44
C ASP A 201 20.86 14.78 6.23
N SER A 202 21.43 13.62 6.59
CA SER A 202 20.77 12.31 6.57
C SER A 202 19.53 12.22 7.46
N THR A 203 19.27 13.23 8.29
CA THR A 203 18.05 13.31 9.11
C THR A 203 16.80 13.68 8.32
N PHE A 204 16.94 14.34 7.16
CA PHE A 204 15.76 14.77 6.38
C PHE A 204 15.09 13.64 5.61
N ARG A 205 15.80 12.53 5.33
CA ARG A 205 15.23 11.46 4.50
C ARG A 205 15.84 10.09 4.79
N ARG A 206 15.00 9.20 5.34
CA ARG A 206 15.37 7.82 5.66
C ARG A 206 15.58 7.00 4.38
N ARG A 207 16.47 6.00 4.45
CA ARG A 207 16.65 4.97 3.42
C ARG A 207 16.11 3.64 3.93
N GLY A 208 15.62 2.83 3.00
CA GLY A 208 15.09 1.51 3.29
C GLY A 208 13.73 1.52 4.01
N PRO A 209 13.22 0.33 4.34
CA PRO A 209 11.95 0.19 5.04
C PRO A 209 12.02 0.83 6.44
N ALA A 210 10.91 1.41 6.90
CA ALA A 210 10.78 1.95 8.25
C ALA A 210 9.74 1.15 9.04
N PHE A 211 9.78 1.27 10.36
CA PHE A 211 8.85 0.64 11.29
C PHE A 211 8.02 1.64 12.10
N GLU A 212 8.33 2.93 11.99
CA GLU A 212 7.67 4.02 12.72
C GLU A 212 6.94 4.95 11.78
N CYS A 213 5.84 5.55 12.25
CA CYS A 213 5.12 6.59 11.54
C CYS A 213 5.99 7.85 11.39
N ALA A 214 6.21 8.28 10.15
CA ALA A 214 7.00 9.47 9.84
C ALA A 214 6.18 10.77 9.91
N GLY A 215 4.86 10.68 9.72
CA GLY A 215 3.98 11.82 9.51
C GLY A 215 2.56 11.39 9.12
N HIS A 216 1.73 12.37 8.77
CA HIS A 216 0.33 12.16 8.39
C HIS A 216 -0.03 12.74 7.03
N SER A 217 0.92 13.28 6.27
CA SER A 217 0.62 13.98 5.01
C SER A 217 0.55 13.03 3.83
N SER A 218 1.34 11.95 3.84
CA SER A 218 1.34 10.93 2.80
C SER A 218 0.88 9.58 3.32
N ILE A 219 0.28 8.78 2.42
CA ILE A 219 0.03 7.35 2.68
C ILE A 219 1.32 6.61 3.03
N PHE A 220 2.46 7.01 2.44
CA PHE A 220 3.75 6.39 2.73
C PHE A 220 4.21 6.64 4.17
N ASP A 221 3.79 7.73 4.81
CA ASP A 221 4.29 8.08 6.14
C ASP A 221 3.75 7.17 7.25
N PHE A 222 2.50 6.74 7.13
CA PHE A 222 1.83 5.92 8.15
C PHE A 222 1.60 4.48 7.69
N PHE A 223 1.38 4.23 6.40
CA PHE A 223 1.01 2.90 5.89
C PHE A 223 2.23 2.06 5.49
N LEU A 224 3.28 2.68 4.94
CA LEU A 224 4.51 1.95 4.57
C LEU A 224 5.15 1.22 5.77
N PRO A 225 5.21 1.81 6.98
CA PRO A 225 5.75 1.09 8.13
C PRO A 225 4.92 -0.13 8.52
N LEU A 226 3.58 -0.01 8.48
CA LEU A 226 2.68 -1.14 8.69
C LEU A 226 2.89 -2.24 7.64
N MET A 227 3.11 -1.87 6.38
CA MET A 227 3.38 -2.86 5.33
C MET A 227 4.74 -3.53 5.50
N THR A 228 5.73 -2.81 6.02
CA THR A 228 7.03 -3.40 6.38
C THR A 228 6.84 -4.47 7.46
N ILE A 229 6.12 -4.14 8.53
CA ILE A 229 5.80 -5.08 9.61
C ILE A 229 4.95 -6.25 9.11
N LEU A 230 3.95 -5.99 8.25
CA LEU A 230 3.12 -7.04 7.63
C LEU A 230 3.99 -8.04 6.84
N GLY A 231 5.03 -7.56 6.16
CA GLY A 231 6.00 -8.42 5.48
C GLY A 231 6.66 -9.42 6.43
N GLU A 232 7.10 -8.97 7.59
CA GLU A 232 7.68 -9.86 8.61
C GLU A 232 6.66 -10.86 9.16
N ILE A 233 5.40 -10.45 9.34
CA ILE A 233 4.33 -11.36 9.77
C ILE A 233 4.06 -12.42 8.69
N VAL A 234 4.03 -12.04 7.41
CA VAL A 234 3.88 -12.97 6.28
C VAL A 234 5.01 -13.99 6.31
N ASP A 235 6.27 -13.54 6.39
CA ASP A 235 7.43 -14.42 6.37
C ASP A 235 7.45 -15.37 7.58
N LEU A 236 7.15 -14.88 8.78
CA LEU A 236 7.03 -15.68 10.00
C LEU A 236 5.92 -16.74 9.87
N THR A 237 4.78 -16.37 9.30
CA THR A 237 3.63 -17.26 9.10
C THR A 237 4.00 -18.41 8.15
N HIS A 238 4.63 -18.10 7.02
CA HIS A 238 5.11 -19.13 6.09
C HIS A 238 6.22 -19.99 6.69
N ALA A 239 7.12 -19.41 7.48
CA ALA A 239 8.18 -20.15 8.17
C ALA A 239 7.62 -21.15 9.20
N ARG A 240 6.65 -20.73 10.03
CA ARG A 240 5.93 -21.58 10.99
C ARG A 240 5.16 -22.71 10.30
N ASN A 241 4.60 -22.45 9.13
CA ASN A 241 3.85 -23.44 8.35
C ASN A 241 4.74 -24.29 7.43
N HIS A 242 6.05 -24.06 7.40
CA HIS A 242 6.95 -24.79 6.51
C HIS A 242 7.01 -26.28 6.91
N PRO A 243 6.68 -27.24 6.02
CA PRO A 243 6.50 -28.67 6.37
C PRO A 243 7.72 -29.33 7.04
N ARG A 244 8.93 -28.82 6.75
CA ARG A 244 10.18 -29.37 7.27
C ARG A 244 10.77 -28.63 8.46
N PHE A 245 10.52 -27.32 8.56
CA PHE A 245 11.27 -26.42 9.43
C PHE A 245 10.37 -25.76 10.48
N GLY A 246 9.09 -25.59 10.21
CA GLY A 246 8.14 -24.90 11.07
C GLY A 246 8.07 -25.47 12.49
N THR A 247 8.06 -26.80 12.61
CA THR A 247 7.98 -27.50 13.91
C THR A 247 9.33 -27.71 14.61
N LYS A 248 10.45 -27.38 13.95
CA LYS A 248 11.81 -27.65 14.46
C LYS A 248 12.50 -26.40 15.03
N THR A 249 11.97 -25.23 14.72
CA THR A 249 12.52 -23.96 15.12
C THR A 249 11.54 -23.31 16.09
N ASP A 250 12.06 -22.78 17.18
CA ASP A 250 11.29 -21.90 18.05
C ASP A 250 11.23 -20.51 17.39
N TRP A 251 10.02 -20.06 17.09
CA TRP A 251 9.74 -18.81 16.40
C TRP A 251 9.22 -17.73 17.37
N ASP A 252 9.23 -17.98 18.67
CA ASP A 252 8.66 -17.09 19.68
C ASP A 252 9.47 -15.80 19.84
N GLU A 253 10.80 -15.86 19.75
CA GLU A 253 11.67 -14.68 19.80
C GLU A 253 11.39 -13.73 18.62
N TYR A 254 11.32 -14.28 17.40
CA TYR A 254 10.91 -13.53 16.20
C TYR A 254 9.52 -12.91 16.35
N GLY A 255 8.55 -13.67 16.89
CA GLY A 255 7.21 -13.13 17.15
C GLY A 255 7.22 -11.96 18.14
N LYS A 256 8.05 -12.03 19.18
CA LYS A 256 8.21 -10.94 20.17
C LYS A 256 8.84 -9.70 19.54
N GLU A 257 9.84 -9.84 18.68
CA GLU A 257 10.43 -8.70 17.97
C GLU A 257 9.41 -7.96 17.11
N ILE A 258 8.61 -8.70 16.34
CA ILE A 258 7.54 -8.11 15.51
C ILE A 258 6.51 -7.40 16.39
N SER A 259 6.13 -8.00 17.52
CA SER A 259 5.21 -7.34 18.48
C SER A 259 5.79 -6.04 19.02
N GLN A 260 7.08 -6.00 19.36
CA GLN A 260 7.75 -4.77 19.82
C GLN A 260 7.77 -3.69 18.73
N ARG A 261 7.93 -4.07 17.45
CA ARG A 261 7.85 -3.14 16.32
C ARG A 261 6.44 -2.56 16.17
N LEU A 262 5.39 -3.37 16.35
CA LEU A 262 4.01 -2.88 16.37
C LEU A 262 3.77 -1.91 17.54
N ASP A 263 4.27 -2.21 18.73
CA ASP A 263 4.16 -1.33 19.90
C ASP A 263 4.89 0.01 19.66
N ALA A 264 6.08 -0.04 19.06
CA ALA A 264 6.84 1.16 18.69
C ALA A 264 6.11 1.98 17.62
N TYR A 265 5.50 1.33 16.63
CA TYR A 265 4.66 2.00 15.65
C TYR A 265 3.48 2.73 16.33
N GLY A 266 2.77 2.06 17.24
CA GLY A 266 1.68 2.67 18.00
C GLY A 266 2.11 3.90 18.80
N GLN A 267 3.30 3.86 19.43
CA GLN A 267 3.87 5.02 20.12
C GLN A 267 4.18 6.16 19.14
N SER A 268 4.80 5.86 17.99
CA SER A 268 5.14 6.86 16.98
C SER A 268 3.91 7.59 16.39
N LEU A 269 2.76 6.91 16.29
CA LEU A 269 1.48 7.53 15.89
C LEU A 269 1.03 8.59 16.89
N GLN A 270 1.11 8.27 18.18
CA GLN A 270 0.72 9.20 19.25
C GLN A 270 1.67 10.39 19.31
N GLU A 271 2.97 10.16 19.15
CA GLU A 271 3.98 11.22 19.09
C GLU A 271 3.77 12.13 17.88
N MET A 272 3.46 11.56 16.71
CA MET A 272 3.09 12.32 15.52
C MET A 272 1.87 13.22 15.79
N GLN A 273 0.81 12.67 16.37
CA GLN A 273 -0.40 13.45 16.69
C GLN A 273 -0.10 14.61 17.63
N GLN A 274 0.68 14.36 18.68
CA GLN A 274 1.08 15.38 19.65
C GLN A 274 1.91 16.49 19.02
N ARG A 275 2.86 16.13 18.12
CA ARG A 275 3.64 17.10 17.35
C ARG A 275 2.74 17.98 16.48
N THR A 276 1.81 17.41 15.72
CA THR A 276 0.86 18.17 14.90
C THR A 276 0.04 19.16 15.73
N VAL A 277 -0.47 18.75 16.90
CA VAL A 277 -1.23 19.65 17.79
C VAL A 277 -0.33 20.77 18.33
N HIS A 278 0.92 20.46 18.68
CA HIS A 278 1.86 21.45 19.21
C HIS A 278 2.27 22.48 18.14
N GLU A 279 2.62 22.04 16.93
CA GLU A 279 2.98 22.91 15.80
C GLU A 279 1.83 23.85 15.42
N ASN A 280 0.60 23.32 15.36
CA ASN A 280 -0.58 24.11 15.09
C ASN A 280 -0.88 25.17 16.18
N ARG A 281 -0.51 24.90 17.45
CA ARG A 281 -0.60 25.89 18.54
C ARG A 281 0.52 26.93 18.47
N ALA A 282 1.75 26.53 18.17
CA ALA A 282 2.88 27.45 18.03
C ALA A 282 2.64 28.47 16.91
N ASN A 283 2.10 28.03 15.77
CA ASN A 283 1.74 28.88 14.64
C ASN A 283 0.62 29.90 14.94
N THR A 284 -0.14 29.71 16.03
CA THR A 284 -1.15 30.69 16.49
C THR A 284 -0.60 31.76 17.45
N HIS A 285 0.67 31.63 17.89
CA HIS A 285 1.25 32.51 18.91
C HIS A 285 2.32 33.48 18.42
N ASP A 286 2.58 33.57 17.12
CA ASP A 286 3.41 34.65 16.57
C ASP A 286 2.72 36.02 16.77
N PRO A 287 3.34 36.97 17.48
CA PRO A 287 2.70 38.23 17.82
C PRO A 287 2.75 39.17 16.61
N ALA A 288 1.68 39.19 15.82
CA ALA A 288 1.41 40.33 14.95
C ALA A 288 1.26 41.61 15.83
N PRO A 289 1.84 42.76 15.44
CA PRO A 289 1.79 43.96 16.26
C PRO A 289 0.35 44.49 16.28
N SER A 290 -0.24 44.42 17.48
CA SER A 290 -1.34 45.24 18.03
C SER A 290 -2.46 45.65 17.07
N GLY A 291 -3.60 44.97 17.18
CA GLY A 291 -4.89 45.56 16.81
C GLY A 291 -5.91 44.58 16.25
N ALA A 292 -6.70 43.99 17.15
CA ALA A 292 -7.93 43.25 16.90
C ALA A 292 -7.83 41.92 16.12
N ARG A 293 -8.16 40.81 16.80
CA ARG A 293 -9.36 39.99 16.48
C ARG A 293 -9.57 38.90 17.53
N LEU A 294 -10.84 38.71 17.89
CA LEU A 294 -11.35 37.59 18.67
C LEU A 294 -11.02 36.26 17.98
N GLY A 295 -10.75 35.22 18.80
CA GLY A 295 -10.33 33.87 18.43
C GLY A 295 -11.01 33.28 17.20
N THR A 296 -10.37 33.46 16.05
CA THR A 296 -10.70 32.78 14.81
C THR A 296 -9.67 31.67 14.63
N SER A 297 -10.09 30.42 14.84
CA SER A 297 -9.25 29.25 14.60
C SER A 297 -8.82 29.19 13.13
N ASN A 298 -7.53 28.99 12.88
CA ASN A 298 -7.01 28.84 11.52
C ASN A 298 -7.61 27.57 10.87
N PRO A 299 -8.43 27.68 9.80
CA PRO A 299 -9.10 26.53 9.18
C PRO A 299 -8.12 25.45 8.70
N MET A 300 -6.94 25.86 8.21
CA MET A 300 -5.92 24.95 7.71
C MET A 300 -5.27 24.12 8.83
N ALA A 301 -5.08 24.72 10.01
CA ALA A 301 -4.57 24.03 11.20
C ALA A 301 -5.61 23.04 11.77
N GLN A 302 -6.90 23.39 11.69
CA GLN A 302 -7.98 22.49 12.07
C GLN A 302 -8.07 21.29 11.14
N GLU A 303 -7.95 21.51 9.82
CA GLU A 303 -7.96 20.43 8.82
C GLU A 303 -6.76 19.49 9.00
N SER A 304 -5.54 20.03 9.17
CA SER A 304 -4.34 19.23 9.48
C SER A 304 -4.52 18.39 10.75
N THR A 305 -5.07 18.99 11.82
CA THR A 305 -5.34 18.26 13.07
C THR A 305 -6.40 17.17 12.88
N ARG A 306 -7.44 17.42 12.08
CA ARG A 306 -8.48 16.43 11.75
C ARG A 306 -7.87 15.27 10.96
N HIS A 307 -7.08 15.57 9.93
CA HIS A 307 -6.40 14.58 9.11
C HIS A 307 -5.44 13.71 9.94
N ALA A 308 -4.64 14.32 10.81
CA ALA A 308 -3.77 13.60 11.73
C ALA A 308 -4.57 12.65 12.63
N ARG A 309 -5.75 13.07 13.12
CA ARG A 309 -6.63 12.19 13.92
C ARG A 309 -7.14 11.01 13.09
N ILE A 310 -7.57 11.23 11.84
CA ILE A 310 -7.98 10.15 10.93
C ILE A 310 -6.83 9.15 10.75
N VAL A 311 -5.63 9.63 10.43
CA VAL A 311 -4.43 8.79 10.25
C VAL A 311 -4.11 7.98 11.51
N VAL A 312 -4.18 8.60 12.70
CA VAL A 312 -3.94 7.91 13.98
C VAL A 312 -4.94 6.79 14.18
N THR A 313 -6.23 7.04 13.95
CA THR A 313 -7.25 6.02 14.19
C THR A 313 -7.16 4.87 13.18
N TYR A 314 -6.93 5.16 11.89
CA TYR A 314 -6.67 4.14 10.88
C TYR A 314 -5.40 3.33 11.17
N GLY A 315 -4.30 4.01 11.50
CA GLY A 315 -3.03 3.36 11.86
C GLY A 315 -3.18 2.47 13.10
N THR A 316 -3.93 2.91 14.11
CA THR A 316 -4.22 2.15 15.33
C THR A 316 -5.04 0.89 15.02
N TYR A 317 -6.09 1.02 14.19
CA TYR A 317 -6.88 -0.12 13.74
C TYR A 317 -6.02 -1.18 13.02
N LEU A 318 -5.21 -0.73 12.06
CA LEU A 318 -4.33 -1.60 11.29
C LEU A 318 -3.29 -2.28 12.19
N MET A 319 -2.63 -1.53 13.07
CA MET A 319 -1.67 -2.07 14.03
C MET A 319 -2.27 -3.18 14.90
N HIS A 320 -3.47 -2.96 15.47
CA HIS A 320 -4.15 -4.01 16.23
C HIS A 320 -4.53 -5.22 15.36
N THR A 321 -4.98 -5.00 14.13
CA THR A 321 -5.22 -6.07 13.16
C THR A 321 -3.94 -6.87 12.89
N LEU A 322 -2.78 -6.22 12.77
CA LEU A 322 -1.50 -6.91 12.60
C LEU A 322 -1.10 -7.70 13.85
N HIS A 323 -1.38 -7.22 15.07
CA HIS A 323 -1.20 -8.03 16.28
C HIS A 323 -2.11 -9.28 16.27
N VAL A 324 -3.36 -9.14 15.80
CA VAL A 324 -4.27 -10.29 15.62
C VAL A 324 -3.68 -11.28 14.62
N LEU A 325 -3.16 -10.81 13.48
CA LEU A 325 -2.53 -11.68 12.47
C LEU A 325 -1.25 -12.36 12.96
N LEU A 326 -0.45 -11.69 13.82
CA LEU A 326 0.78 -12.23 14.39
C LEU A 326 0.53 -13.36 15.40
N ASN A 327 -0.52 -13.23 16.20
CA ASN A 327 -0.86 -14.15 17.28
C ASN A 327 -1.95 -15.17 16.89
N GLY A 328 -2.68 -14.89 15.81
CA GLY A 328 -3.83 -15.64 15.33
C GLY A 328 -3.54 -16.57 14.16
N LYS A 329 -4.57 -17.32 13.77
CA LYS A 329 -4.55 -18.14 12.56
C LYS A 329 -5.12 -17.33 11.41
N TRP A 330 -4.45 -17.39 10.26
CA TRP A 330 -4.84 -16.65 9.06
C TRP A 330 -5.99 -17.32 8.29
N ASP A 331 -6.16 -18.63 8.47
CA ASP A 331 -7.22 -19.41 7.84
C ASP A 331 -8.44 -19.52 8.78
N PRO A 332 -9.63 -19.01 8.39
CA PRO A 332 -10.84 -19.08 9.22
C PRO A 332 -11.27 -20.51 9.57
N ILE A 333 -11.00 -21.48 8.69
CA ILE A 333 -11.32 -22.90 8.95
C ILE A 333 -10.44 -23.41 10.10
N SER A 334 -9.13 -23.19 10.00
CA SER A 334 -8.17 -23.52 11.05
C SER A 334 -8.44 -22.78 12.37
N LEU A 335 -9.02 -21.58 12.31
CA LEU A 335 -9.46 -20.81 13.47
C LEU A 335 -10.67 -21.46 14.15
N LEU A 336 -11.61 -22.03 13.38
CA LEU A 336 -12.84 -22.67 13.86
C LEU A 336 -12.65 -24.08 14.44
N ASP A 337 -11.73 -24.85 13.85
CA ASP A 337 -11.56 -26.27 14.12
C ASP A 337 -10.84 -26.58 15.45
N ASP A 338 -10.11 -25.62 16.05
CA ASP A 338 -9.41 -25.69 17.36
C ASP A 338 -8.72 -27.03 17.71
N ASN A 339 -8.23 -27.76 16.70
CA ASN A 339 -7.62 -29.08 16.90
C ASN A 339 -6.34 -29.05 17.76
N ASP A 340 -5.73 -27.88 17.92
CA ASP A 340 -4.48 -27.62 18.64
C ASP A 340 -4.68 -26.95 20.02
N LEU A 341 -5.93 -26.83 20.49
CA LEU A 341 -6.28 -26.16 21.75
C LEU A 341 -5.81 -24.69 21.80
N TRP A 342 -5.65 -24.06 20.64
CA TRP A 342 -5.18 -22.67 20.54
C TRP A 342 -6.09 -21.71 21.31
N ILE A 343 -7.40 -21.94 21.38
CA ILE A 343 -8.33 -21.08 22.15
C ILE A 343 -8.00 -21.01 23.66
N SER A 344 -7.25 -21.99 24.18
CA SER A 344 -6.82 -22.03 25.59
C SER A 344 -5.43 -21.40 25.81
N SER A 345 -4.80 -20.88 24.74
CA SER A 345 -3.44 -20.34 24.77
C SER A 345 -3.38 -18.87 25.17
N GLN A 346 -2.20 -18.42 25.60
CA GLN A 346 -1.94 -16.99 25.83
C GLN A 346 -2.01 -16.18 24.53
N SER A 347 -1.61 -16.76 23.38
CA SER A 347 -1.71 -16.11 22.08
C SER A 347 -3.16 -15.80 21.70
N PHE A 348 -4.11 -16.69 22.02
CA PHE A 348 -5.53 -16.42 21.83
C PHE A 348 -6.00 -15.24 22.68
N VAL A 349 -5.66 -15.22 23.98
CA VAL A 349 -6.02 -14.11 24.88
C VAL A 349 -5.45 -12.77 24.37
N THR A 350 -4.19 -12.76 23.95
CA THR A 350 -3.54 -11.58 23.36
C THR A 350 -4.24 -11.13 22.08
N ALA A 351 -4.52 -12.05 21.16
CA ALA A 351 -5.23 -11.75 19.91
C ALA A 351 -6.64 -11.22 20.17
N THR A 352 -7.39 -11.79 21.12
CA THR A 352 -8.72 -11.31 21.50
C THR A 352 -8.65 -9.88 22.07
N GLY A 353 -7.68 -9.58 22.93
CA GLY A 353 -7.47 -8.24 23.46
C GLY A 353 -7.27 -7.21 22.34
N HIS A 354 -6.39 -7.51 21.39
CA HIS A 354 -6.17 -6.64 20.23
C HIS A 354 -7.37 -6.56 19.29
N ALA A 355 -8.15 -7.62 19.10
CA ALA A 355 -9.36 -7.57 18.28
C ALA A 355 -10.41 -6.62 18.89
N VAL A 356 -10.56 -6.62 20.22
CA VAL A 356 -11.44 -5.66 20.92
C VAL A 356 -10.91 -4.23 20.77
N SER A 357 -9.60 -3.99 20.97
CA SER A 357 -9.01 -2.65 20.76
C SER A 357 -9.08 -2.19 19.29
N ALA A 358 -8.99 -3.12 18.32
CA ALA A 358 -9.25 -2.81 16.91
C ALA A 358 -10.70 -2.34 16.72
N ALA A 359 -11.68 -3.01 17.33
CA ALA A 359 -13.07 -2.57 17.25
C ALA A 359 -13.31 -1.20 17.92
N GLU A 360 -12.60 -0.87 18.99
CA GLU A 360 -12.64 0.47 19.60
C GLU A 360 -12.11 1.54 18.63
N ALA A 361 -10.93 1.31 18.03
CA ALA A 361 -10.39 2.20 17.00
C ALA A 361 -11.34 2.30 15.79
N LEU A 362 -11.94 1.19 15.37
CA LEU A 362 -12.91 1.16 14.27
C LEU A 362 -14.15 2.01 14.57
N ASN A 363 -14.61 2.04 15.82
CA ASN A 363 -15.72 2.91 16.21
C ASN A 363 -15.35 4.39 16.06
N GLU A 364 -14.13 4.77 16.45
CA GLU A 364 -13.62 6.12 16.22
C GLU A 364 -13.46 6.46 14.73
N ILE A 365 -13.08 5.48 13.88
CA ILE A 365 -13.03 5.67 12.42
C ILE A 365 -14.42 6.05 11.92
N LEU A 366 -15.47 5.31 12.31
CA LEU A 366 -16.84 5.57 11.87
C LEU A 366 -17.38 6.93 12.34
N GLU A 367 -16.83 7.51 13.41
CA GLU A 367 -17.16 8.88 13.83
C GLU A 367 -16.46 9.95 12.97
N LEU A 368 -15.26 9.66 12.47
CA LEU A 368 -14.42 10.61 11.73
C LEU A 368 -14.61 10.54 10.21
N ASP A 369 -14.84 9.33 9.70
CA ASP A 369 -14.99 8.94 8.29
C ASP A 369 -16.06 7.84 8.18
N PRO A 370 -17.36 8.18 8.32
CA PRO A 370 -18.46 7.22 8.36
C PRO A 370 -18.60 6.38 7.08
N ASP A 371 -18.12 6.92 5.94
CA ASP A 371 -18.16 6.25 4.65
C ASP A 371 -16.88 5.44 4.37
N LEU A 372 -15.89 5.41 5.27
CA LEU A 372 -14.60 4.74 5.08
C LEU A 372 -13.87 5.19 3.79
N SER A 373 -14.02 6.46 3.44
CA SER A 373 -13.53 7.09 2.21
C SER A 373 -12.04 7.45 2.23
N PHE A 374 -11.39 7.40 3.39
CA PHE A 374 -9.98 7.75 3.57
C PHE A 374 -9.03 6.73 2.93
N MET A 375 -9.32 5.43 3.07
CA MET A 375 -8.47 4.36 2.52
C MET A 375 -9.30 3.25 1.83
N PRO A 376 -10.17 3.60 0.86
CA PRO A 376 -11.19 2.71 0.33
C PRO A 376 -10.60 1.41 -0.23
N PHE A 377 -9.59 1.51 -1.10
CA PHE A 377 -9.07 0.33 -1.80
C PHE A 377 -8.37 -0.69 -0.91
N PHE A 378 -7.78 -0.27 0.22
CA PHE A 378 -6.98 -1.16 1.07
C PHE A 378 -7.72 -1.62 2.31
N PHE A 379 -8.63 -0.80 2.84
CA PHE A 379 -9.18 -1.01 4.17
C PHE A 379 -9.99 -2.30 4.30
N GLY A 380 -10.72 -2.70 3.25
CA GLY A 380 -11.62 -3.86 3.28
C GLY A 380 -10.95 -5.18 3.70
N ILE A 381 -9.71 -5.45 3.30
CA ILE A 381 -9.02 -6.67 3.73
C ILE A 381 -8.71 -6.63 5.24
N TYR A 382 -8.28 -5.49 5.76
CA TYR A 382 -7.93 -5.36 7.16
C TYR A 382 -9.18 -5.33 8.03
N LEU A 383 -10.28 -4.76 7.53
CA LEU A 383 -11.60 -4.86 8.14
C LEU A 383 -12.03 -6.32 8.30
N LEU A 384 -11.90 -7.11 7.23
CA LEU A 384 -12.22 -8.53 7.24
C LEU A 384 -11.31 -9.32 8.20
N GLN A 385 -9.99 -9.14 8.10
CA GLN A 385 -9.01 -9.86 8.93
C GLN A 385 -9.14 -9.52 10.43
N GLY A 386 -9.41 -8.26 10.77
CA GLY A 386 -9.66 -7.84 12.15
C GLY A 386 -10.95 -8.41 12.75
N SER A 387 -11.85 -8.94 11.92
CA SER A 387 -13.19 -9.35 12.33
C SER A 387 -13.33 -10.85 12.58
N PHE A 388 -12.54 -11.70 11.92
CA PHE A 388 -12.69 -13.16 12.02
C PHE A 388 -12.64 -13.67 13.46
N LEU A 389 -11.72 -13.18 14.29
CA LEU A 389 -11.58 -13.64 15.67
C LEU A 389 -12.79 -13.25 16.53
N LEU A 390 -13.33 -12.05 16.37
CA LEU A 390 -14.51 -11.63 17.13
C LEU A 390 -15.77 -12.37 16.69
N LEU A 391 -15.91 -12.64 15.39
CA LEU A 391 -17.01 -13.46 14.86
C LEU A 391 -16.93 -14.90 15.36
N LEU A 392 -15.73 -15.48 15.41
CA LEU A 392 -15.48 -16.79 16.02
C LEU A 392 -15.93 -16.82 17.48
N ILE A 393 -15.50 -15.83 18.27
CA ILE A 393 -15.83 -15.76 19.69
C ILE A 393 -17.34 -15.59 19.89
N ALA A 394 -17.99 -14.76 19.07
CA ALA A 394 -19.44 -14.58 19.11
C ALA A 394 -20.18 -15.87 18.76
N ASP A 395 -19.73 -16.63 17.76
CA ASP A 395 -20.31 -17.92 17.38
C ASP A 395 -20.18 -18.98 18.49
N LYS A 396 -19.02 -19.04 19.16
CA LYS A 396 -18.75 -20.01 20.24
C LYS A 396 -19.45 -19.66 21.55
N LEU A 397 -19.47 -18.37 21.95
CA LEU A 397 -20.05 -17.93 23.22
C LEU A 397 -21.55 -17.64 23.13
N GLN A 398 -22.06 -17.30 21.94
CA GLN A 398 -23.47 -16.98 21.70
C GLN A 398 -24.02 -15.99 22.76
N GLY A 399 -25.07 -16.37 23.50
CA GLY A 399 -25.68 -15.56 24.54
C GLY A 399 -24.84 -15.35 25.80
N GLU A 400 -23.70 -16.03 25.93
CA GLU A 400 -22.77 -15.90 27.06
C GLU A 400 -21.62 -14.92 26.76
N ALA A 401 -21.60 -14.30 25.58
CA ALA A 401 -20.58 -13.33 25.21
C ALA A 401 -20.61 -12.10 26.13
N SER A 402 -19.43 -11.61 26.51
CA SER A 402 -19.33 -10.40 27.34
C SER A 402 -19.88 -9.16 26.61
N PRO A 403 -20.41 -8.15 27.31
CA PRO A 403 -20.93 -6.93 26.69
C PRO A 403 -19.92 -6.20 25.79
N ASN A 404 -18.63 -6.29 26.12
CA ASN A 404 -17.56 -5.68 25.31
C ASN A 404 -17.41 -6.38 23.96
N ILE A 405 -17.50 -7.72 23.93
CA ILE A 405 -17.46 -8.50 22.68
C ILE A 405 -18.69 -8.20 21.83
N VAL A 406 -19.88 -8.15 22.44
CA VAL A 406 -21.12 -7.81 21.73
C VAL A 406 -21.00 -6.43 21.07
N ARG A 407 -20.55 -5.42 21.82
CA ARG A 407 -20.31 -4.07 21.27
C ARG A 407 -19.28 -4.07 20.14
N ALA A 408 -18.19 -4.81 20.30
CA ALA A 408 -17.16 -4.93 19.27
C ALA A 408 -17.73 -5.53 17.97
N CYS A 409 -18.56 -6.58 18.07
CA CYS A 409 -19.25 -7.17 16.93
C CYS A 409 -20.24 -6.19 16.28
N GLU A 410 -21.00 -5.40 17.05
CA GLU A 410 -21.90 -4.37 16.51
C GLU A 410 -21.13 -3.31 15.71
N VAL A 411 -19.96 -2.88 16.18
CA VAL A 411 -19.09 -1.93 15.45
C VAL A 411 -18.61 -2.55 14.14
N ILE A 412 -18.15 -3.81 14.19
CA ILE A 412 -17.69 -4.55 13.02
C ILE A 412 -18.78 -4.65 11.95
N VAL A 413 -20.00 -5.00 12.34
CA VAL A 413 -21.14 -5.10 11.40
C VAL A 413 -21.39 -3.76 10.72
N ARG A 414 -21.49 -2.67 11.49
CA ARG A 414 -21.68 -1.31 10.94
C ARG A 414 -20.56 -0.91 9.98
N ALA A 415 -19.31 -1.24 10.32
CA ALA A 415 -18.18 -0.96 9.45
C ALA A 415 -18.23 -1.76 8.15
N HIS A 416 -18.63 -3.04 8.19
CA HIS A 416 -18.80 -3.84 6.97
C HIS A 416 -19.94 -3.30 6.11
N GLU A 417 -21.05 -2.86 6.71
CA GLU A 417 -22.14 -2.21 5.99
C GLU A 417 -21.65 -0.95 5.27
N ALA A 418 -20.94 -0.05 5.96
CA ALA A 418 -20.34 1.14 5.35
C ALA A 418 -19.35 0.78 4.24
N CYS A 419 -18.48 -0.20 4.51
CA CYS A 419 -17.47 -0.71 3.58
C CYS A 419 -18.12 -1.21 2.27
N ILE A 420 -19.18 -2.00 2.34
CA ILE A 420 -19.90 -2.55 1.17
C ILE A 420 -20.60 -1.45 0.36
N VAL A 421 -21.07 -0.38 1.00
CA VAL A 421 -21.71 0.74 0.30
C VAL A 421 -20.69 1.57 -0.46
N THR A 422 -19.55 1.87 0.15
CA THR A 422 -18.51 2.72 -0.43
C THR A 422 -17.65 1.97 -1.43
N LEU A 423 -17.32 0.72 -1.12
CA LEU A 423 -16.58 -0.18 -1.96
C LEU A 423 -17.63 -1.11 -2.53
N ASN A 424 -18.02 -0.91 -3.79
CA ASN A 424 -18.91 -1.82 -4.50
C ASN A 424 -18.21 -3.20 -4.64
N THR A 425 -18.14 -3.95 -3.54
CA THR A 425 -17.34 -5.15 -3.35
C THR A 425 -18.25 -6.35 -3.43
N GLU A 426 -18.62 -6.71 -4.65
CA GLU A 426 -18.91 -8.12 -4.98
C GLU A 426 -17.68 -9.03 -4.70
N TYR A 427 -16.52 -8.44 -4.38
CA TYR A 427 -15.25 -9.07 -4.05
C TYR A 427 -15.23 -9.98 -2.79
N GLN A 428 -16.12 -9.79 -1.80
CA GLN A 428 -16.02 -10.45 -0.48
C GLN A 428 -17.02 -11.61 -0.24
N GLN A 429 -17.83 -11.99 -1.23
CA GLN A 429 -18.71 -13.17 -1.12
C GLN A 429 -17.98 -14.50 -1.37
#